data_AF-A0A3P1ZUG3-F1
#
_entry.id   AF-A0A3P1ZUG3-F1
#
_cell.length_a   1.000
_cell.length_b   1.000
_cell.length_c   1.000
_cell.angle_alpha   90.00
_cell.angle_beta   90.00
_cell.angle_gamma   90.00
#
_symmetry.space_group_name_H-M   'P 1'
#
loop_
_entity.id
_entity.type
_entity.pdbx_description
1 polymer ?
#
loop_
_entity_poly.entity_id
_entity_poly.type
_entity_poly.pdbx_seq_one_letter_code
_entity_poly.pdbx_strand_id
1 'polypeptide(L)'
;MGFWSSVGDFCSSIATGISNAVRDVASAVTSVATSVFQAVKVLAPVLVKLVGPQIGIAIQVIGIVIDVVAKVMNLLKPDEKVPDMGERALQAEEQGITLESCNKDFDAYMEKLRALELDPQKAATRPETDQWLAGSLLLEKGLELKYPQMSTAAMWPIIVRNSDFFTRQRQEVYTHLALEKNIPFGESIARYFAPGDRVRVDSDTADFVWEAEKKMNPAATDNEISATLRTVSANCETQEPKA
;
A
#
# COMPACT_ATOMS: atom_id res chain seq x y z
N MET A 1 0.48 5.40 22.05
CA MET A 1 1.88 4.95 21.85
C MET A 1 1.80 3.56 21.23
N GLY A 2 2.37 3.23 20.08
CA GLY A 2 2.74 4.03 18.92
C GLY A 2 2.01 3.39 17.72
N PHE A 3 1.32 4.21 16.93
CA PHE A 3 0.65 3.75 15.71
C PHE A 3 1.68 3.42 14.60
N TRP A 4 2.83 4.10 14.64
CA TRP A 4 3.86 3.97 13.62
C TRP A 4 5.27 3.91 14.17
N SER A 5 5.47 3.46 15.41
CA SER A 5 6.85 3.27 15.88
C SER A 5 7.54 2.18 15.05
N SER A 6 6.85 1.07 14.74
CA SER A 6 7.45 -0.02 13.94
C SER A 6 7.67 0.35 12.47
N VAL A 7 6.67 0.94 11.80
CA VAL A 7 6.79 1.40 10.40
C VAL A 7 7.72 2.62 10.31
N GLY A 8 7.68 3.53 11.29
CA GLY A 8 8.59 4.67 11.36
C GLY A 8 10.05 4.25 11.55
N ASP A 9 10.29 3.25 12.42
CA ASP A 9 11.62 2.66 12.60
C ASP A 9 12.07 1.94 11.31
N PHE A 10 11.17 1.20 10.65
CA PHE A 10 11.46 0.52 9.39
C PHE A 10 11.76 1.51 8.24
N CYS A 11 10.92 2.52 8.03
CA CYS A 11 11.12 3.58 7.04
C CYS A 11 12.38 4.40 7.31
N SER A 12 12.80 4.54 8.58
CA SER A 12 14.08 5.17 8.93
C SER A 12 15.31 4.31 8.56
N SER A 13 15.18 2.98 8.57
CA SER A 13 16.25 2.04 8.22
C SER A 13 16.41 1.83 6.70
N ILE A 14 15.29 1.84 5.98
CA ILE A 14 15.26 1.85 4.51
C ILE A 14 15.62 3.23 3.95
N ALA A 15 15.50 4.29 4.76
CA ALA A 15 15.68 5.67 4.34
C ALA A 15 16.94 5.84 3.51
N THR A 16 18.11 5.36 3.92
CA THR A 16 19.37 5.80 3.27
C THR A 16 19.54 5.35 1.81
N GLY A 17 18.92 4.23 1.41
CA GLY A 17 19.03 3.67 0.04
C GLY A 17 17.97 4.16 -0.96
N ILE A 18 16.92 4.87 -0.52
CA ILE A 18 15.89 5.39 -1.43
C ILE A 18 15.99 6.90 -1.61
N SER A 19 15.64 7.37 -2.82
CA SER A 19 15.46 8.79 -3.15
C SER A 19 14.56 9.54 -2.14
N ASN A 20 14.85 10.83 -1.93
CA ASN A 20 14.14 11.69 -0.95
C ASN A 20 12.61 11.69 -1.15
N ALA A 21 12.13 11.62 -2.39
CA ALA A 21 10.70 11.63 -2.70
C ALA A 21 9.95 10.36 -2.25
N VAL A 22 10.64 9.22 -2.11
CA VAL A 22 10.06 8.00 -1.53
C VAL A 22 9.93 8.10 -0.01
N ARG A 23 10.90 8.73 0.65
CA ARG A 23 10.83 8.98 2.10
C ARG A 23 9.64 9.87 2.47
N ASP A 24 9.31 10.82 1.60
CA ASP A 24 8.13 11.68 1.79
C ASP A 24 6.82 10.88 1.75
N VAL A 25 6.69 9.89 0.86
CA VAL A 25 5.50 8.99 0.84
C VAL A 25 5.44 8.16 2.12
N ALA A 26 6.56 7.54 2.50
CA ALA A 26 6.64 6.73 3.71
C ALA A 26 6.27 7.54 4.98
N SER A 27 6.79 8.76 5.10
CA SER A 27 6.48 9.66 6.22
C SER A 27 5.04 10.18 6.20
N ALA A 28 4.48 10.44 5.02
CA ALA A 28 3.10 10.88 4.87
C ALA A 28 2.10 9.76 5.23
N VAL A 29 2.36 8.51 4.85
CA VAL A 29 1.56 7.34 5.26
C VAL A 29 1.58 7.23 6.80
N THR A 30 2.76 7.43 7.39
CA THR A 30 3.00 7.42 8.84
C THR A 30 2.34 8.59 9.61
N SER A 31 1.86 9.65 8.95
CA SER A 31 1.40 10.87 9.64
C SER A 31 -0.11 10.93 9.92
N VAL A 32 -0.88 9.97 9.41
CA VAL A 32 -2.34 10.10 9.35
C VAL A 32 -3.04 9.21 10.36
N ALA A 33 -3.50 9.75 11.49
CA ALA A 33 -4.02 8.91 12.56
C ALA A 33 -5.47 9.16 13.03
N THR A 34 -6.28 10.02 12.39
CA THR A 34 -7.67 10.26 12.85
C THR A 34 -8.68 10.64 11.78
N SER A 35 -8.25 10.86 10.54
CA SER A 35 -9.11 11.41 9.47
C SER A 35 -8.60 10.92 8.12
N VAL A 36 -9.47 10.25 7.37
CA VAL A 36 -9.18 9.80 6.00
C VAL A 36 -9.08 11.02 5.08
N PHE A 37 -9.88 12.05 5.34
CA PHE A 37 -9.85 13.28 4.55
C PHE A 37 -8.53 14.04 4.67
N GLN A 38 -8.02 14.24 5.89
CA GLN A 38 -6.71 14.87 6.10
C GLN A 38 -5.60 14.01 5.51
N ALA A 39 -5.75 12.69 5.56
CA ALA A 39 -4.84 11.75 4.94
C ALA A 39 -4.63 12.02 3.46
N VAL A 40 -5.75 12.04 2.72
CA VAL A 40 -5.76 12.27 1.28
C VAL A 40 -5.14 13.62 0.96
N LYS A 41 -5.46 14.67 1.73
CA LYS A 41 -4.89 16.01 1.54
C LYS A 41 -3.38 16.09 1.73
N VAL A 42 -2.82 15.29 2.64
CA VAL A 42 -1.38 15.25 2.89
C VAL A 42 -0.66 14.38 1.86
N LEU A 43 -1.23 13.21 1.53
CA LEU A 43 -0.60 12.22 0.67
C LEU A 43 -0.70 12.55 -0.82
N ALA A 44 -1.83 13.06 -1.29
CA ALA A 44 -2.03 13.31 -2.71
C ALA A 44 -0.95 14.27 -3.29
N PRO A 45 -0.63 15.43 -2.67
CA PRO A 45 0.42 16.31 -3.17
C PRO A 45 1.81 15.67 -3.18
N VAL A 46 2.11 14.79 -2.22
CA VAL A 46 3.38 14.05 -2.15
C VAL A 46 3.48 13.07 -3.33
N LEU A 47 2.40 12.33 -3.60
CA LEU A 47 2.33 11.43 -4.75
C LEU A 47 2.41 12.20 -6.07
N VAL A 48 1.77 13.37 -6.20
CA VAL A 48 1.88 14.21 -7.40
C VAL A 48 3.33 14.61 -7.64
N LYS A 49 4.08 14.98 -6.61
CA LYS A 49 5.50 15.34 -6.77
C LYS A 49 6.37 14.17 -7.22
N LEU A 50 6.01 12.94 -6.83
CA LEU A 50 6.81 11.74 -7.12
C LEU A 50 6.56 11.17 -8.52
N VAL A 51 5.31 11.19 -9.00
CA VAL A 51 4.93 10.57 -10.30
C VAL A 51 4.27 11.53 -11.28
N GLY A 52 4.07 12.79 -10.91
CA GLY A 52 3.55 13.82 -11.79
C GLY A 52 2.23 13.40 -12.45
N PRO A 53 2.13 13.43 -13.79
CA PRO A 53 0.92 13.06 -14.53
C PRO A 53 0.46 11.61 -14.29
N GLN A 54 1.34 10.70 -13.88
CA GLN A 54 1.04 9.28 -13.71
C GLN A 54 0.41 8.94 -12.35
N ILE A 55 0.04 9.95 -11.54
CA ILE A 55 -0.56 9.75 -10.21
C ILE A 55 -1.79 8.85 -10.21
N GLY A 56 -2.67 8.97 -11.22
CA GLY A 56 -3.86 8.13 -11.33
C GLY A 56 -3.52 6.65 -11.39
N ILE A 57 -2.53 6.29 -12.21
CA ILE A 57 -2.04 4.91 -12.34
C ILE A 57 -1.42 4.46 -11.02
N ALA A 58 -0.54 5.27 -10.42
CA ALA A 58 0.14 4.90 -9.19
C ALA A 58 -0.83 4.64 -8.03
N ILE A 59 -1.84 5.51 -7.85
CA ILE A 59 -2.87 5.35 -6.82
C ILE A 59 -3.74 4.10 -7.10
N GLN A 60 -4.10 3.86 -8.36
CA GLN A 60 -4.85 2.65 -8.72
C GLN A 60 -4.06 1.37 -8.44
N VAL A 61 -2.75 1.35 -8.72
CA VAL A 61 -1.91 0.18 -8.42
C VAL A 61 -1.75 -0.03 -6.92
N ILE A 62 -1.58 1.03 -6.11
CA ILE A 62 -1.68 0.92 -4.64
C ILE A 62 -3.02 0.28 -4.25
N GLY A 63 -4.10 0.77 -4.85
CA GLY A 63 -5.45 0.25 -4.69
C GLY A 63 -5.61 -1.22 -5.05
N ILE A 64 -4.92 -1.70 -6.09
CA ILE A 64 -4.94 -3.11 -6.50
C ILE A 64 -4.20 -3.98 -5.48
N VAL A 65 -3.03 -3.53 -5.02
CA VAL A 65 -2.24 -4.24 -4.02
C VAL A 65 -3.04 -4.40 -2.73
N ILE A 66 -3.60 -3.30 -2.21
CA ILE A 66 -4.39 -3.32 -0.98
C ILE A 66 -5.69 -4.11 -1.15
N ASP A 67 -6.35 -4.07 -2.32
CA ASP A 67 -7.55 -4.86 -2.61
C ASP A 67 -7.28 -6.36 -2.45
N VAL A 68 -6.19 -6.85 -3.03
CA VAL A 68 -5.80 -8.26 -2.95
C VAL A 68 -5.55 -8.65 -1.50
N VAL A 69 -4.69 -7.89 -0.79
CA VAL A 69 -4.34 -8.22 0.59
C VAL A 69 -5.56 -8.14 1.51
N ALA A 70 -6.38 -7.08 1.40
CA ALA A 70 -7.56 -6.89 2.23
C ALA A 70 -8.61 -7.99 1.99
N LYS A 71 -8.77 -8.49 0.76
CA LYS A 71 -9.66 -9.61 0.45
C LYS A 71 -9.14 -10.93 1.01
N VAL A 72 -7.86 -11.22 0.84
CA VAL A 72 -7.24 -12.43 1.42
C VAL A 72 -7.36 -12.44 2.94
N MET A 73 -7.22 -11.27 3.58
CA MET A 73 -7.34 -11.10 5.03
C MET A 73 -8.79 -10.91 5.53
N ASN A 74 -9.79 -11.01 4.64
CA ASN A 74 -11.22 -10.84 4.93
C ASN A 74 -11.59 -9.47 5.55
N LEU A 75 -10.82 -8.42 5.28
CA LEU A 75 -11.19 -7.04 5.63
C LEU A 75 -12.18 -6.45 4.62
N LEU A 76 -11.98 -6.78 3.34
CA LEU A 76 -12.82 -6.36 2.21
C LEU A 76 -13.55 -7.58 1.65
N LYS A 77 -14.86 -7.48 1.43
CA LYS A 77 -15.63 -8.58 0.81
C LYS A 77 -15.29 -8.73 -0.68
N PRO A 78 -15.55 -9.90 -1.30
CA PRO A 78 -15.21 -10.13 -2.72
C PRO A 78 -15.84 -9.13 -3.70
N ASP A 79 -17.08 -8.69 -3.43
CA ASP A 79 -17.86 -7.75 -4.23
C ASP A 79 -17.62 -6.28 -3.87
N GLU A 80 -17.01 -6.01 -2.71
CA GLU A 80 -16.63 -4.66 -2.30
C GLU A 80 -15.40 -4.19 -3.08
N LYS A 81 -15.38 -2.89 -3.40
CA LYS A 81 -14.30 -2.23 -4.13
C LYS A 81 -13.66 -1.16 -3.26
N VAL A 82 -12.34 -1.03 -3.40
CA VAL A 82 -11.54 0.00 -2.72
C VAL A 82 -12.09 1.42 -2.91
N PRO A 83 -12.32 1.93 -4.13
CA PRO A 83 -12.82 3.30 -4.30
C PRO A 83 -14.22 3.52 -3.68
N ASP A 84 -15.10 2.51 -3.74
CA ASP A 84 -16.43 2.59 -3.15
C ASP A 84 -16.39 2.64 -1.62
N MET A 85 -15.41 1.97 -0.99
CA MET A 85 -15.15 2.06 0.43
C MET A 85 -14.47 3.37 0.82
N GLY A 86 -13.61 3.90 -0.06
CA GLY A 86 -13.01 5.22 0.11
C GLY A 86 -14.03 6.34 0.09
N GLU A 87 -14.96 6.32 -0.87
CA GLU A 87 -16.07 7.28 -0.91
C GLU A 87 -16.93 7.20 0.35
N ARG A 88 -17.25 5.98 0.81
CA ARG A 88 -17.97 5.79 2.09
C ARG A 88 -17.21 6.39 3.25
N ALA A 89 -15.91 6.16 3.36
CA ALA A 89 -15.10 6.71 4.44
C ALA A 89 -15.08 8.26 4.42
N LEU A 90 -14.96 8.86 3.24
CA LEU A 90 -14.97 10.31 3.08
C LEU A 90 -16.32 10.92 3.45
N GLN A 91 -17.43 10.35 2.99
CA GLN A 91 -18.77 10.83 3.35
C GLN A 91 -19.14 10.54 4.81
N ALA A 92 -18.70 9.41 5.36
CA ALA A 92 -18.87 9.08 6.77
C ALA A 92 -18.20 10.13 7.66
N GLU A 93 -16.99 10.56 7.31
CA GLU A 93 -16.27 11.58 8.07
C GLU A 93 -17.00 12.94 8.05
N GLU A 94 -17.61 13.32 6.93
CA GLU A 94 -18.46 14.51 6.83
C GLU A 94 -19.69 14.44 7.78
N GLN A 95 -20.11 13.23 8.16
CA GLN A 95 -21.18 12.96 9.13
C GLN A 95 -20.65 12.73 10.57
N GLY A 96 -19.35 12.94 10.80
CA GLY A 96 -18.71 12.72 12.10
C GLY A 96 -18.46 11.24 12.44
N ILE A 97 -18.64 10.33 11.48
CA ILE A 97 -18.35 8.91 11.66
C ILE A 97 -16.88 8.65 11.29
N THR A 98 -16.05 8.56 12.32
CA THR A 98 -14.63 8.19 12.20
C THR A 98 -14.33 6.91 12.98
N LEU A 99 -13.13 6.36 12.80
CA LEU A 99 -12.63 5.25 13.61
C LEU A 99 -12.62 5.60 15.11
N GLU A 100 -12.28 6.82 15.47
CA GLU A 100 -12.30 7.34 16.85
C GLU A 100 -13.72 7.39 17.40
N SER A 101 -14.70 7.83 16.60
CA SER A 101 -16.11 7.80 16.99
C SER A 101 -16.65 6.38 17.23
N CYS A 102 -15.92 5.37 16.74
CA CYS A 102 -16.18 3.95 16.93
C CYS A 102 -15.28 3.33 18.00
N ASN A 103 -14.73 4.12 18.94
CA ASN A 103 -13.83 3.65 20.00
C ASN A 103 -12.59 2.91 19.49
N LYS A 104 -12.13 3.24 18.27
CA LYS A 104 -11.03 2.56 17.57
C LYS A 104 -11.31 1.09 17.22
N ASP A 105 -12.56 0.67 17.26
CA ASP A 105 -12.99 -0.63 16.77
C ASP A 105 -13.15 -0.55 15.24
N PHE A 106 -12.25 -1.24 14.54
CA PHE A 106 -12.23 -1.24 13.08
C PHE A 106 -13.41 -2.01 12.48
N ASP A 107 -13.85 -3.09 13.12
CA ASP A 107 -14.97 -3.89 12.60
C ASP A 107 -16.28 -3.10 12.73
N ALA A 108 -16.51 -2.48 13.89
CA ALA A 108 -17.64 -1.59 14.09
C ALA A 108 -17.62 -0.39 13.13
N TYR A 109 -16.43 0.15 12.83
CA TYR A 109 -16.29 1.21 11.84
C TYR A 109 -16.66 0.73 10.43
N MET A 110 -16.14 -0.43 10.00
CA MET A 110 -16.46 -1.02 8.69
C MET A 110 -17.94 -1.37 8.54
N GLU A 111 -18.62 -1.81 9.60
CA GLU A 111 -20.06 -2.01 9.61
C GLU A 111 -20.82 -0.71 9.36
N LYS A 112 -20.44 0.37 10.05
CA LYS A 112 -21.05 1.69 9.82
C LYS A 112 -20.81 2.20 8.40
N LEU A 113 -19.60 2.01 7.86
CA LEU A 113 -19.30 2.39 6.47
C LEU A 113 -20.18 1.62 5.48
N ARG A 114 -20.35 0.31 5.66
CA ARG A 114 -21.20 -0.53 4.80
C ARG A 114 -22.68 -0.15 4.87
N ALA A 115 -23.14 0.29 6.04
CA ALA A 115 -24.50 0.76 6.26
C ALA A 115 -24.74 2.20 5.77
N LEU A 116 -23.68 2.94 5.41
CA LEU A 116 -23.80 4.31 4.95
C LEU A 116 -24.48 4.38 3.59
N GLU A 117 -25.54 5.17 3.50
CA GLU A 117 -26.13 5.56 2.23
C GLU A 117 -25.27 6.66 1.59
N LEU A 118 -24.71 6.37 0.42
CA LEU A 118 -23.89 7.32 -0.32
C LEU A 118 -24.76 8.39 -0.99
N ASP A 119 -24.35 9.64 -0.86
CA ASP A 119 -24.82 10.73 -1.71
C ASP A 119 -24.19 10.56 -3.11
N PRO A 120 -24.99 10.24 -4.14
CA PRO A 120 -24.49 9.98 -5.49
C PRO A 120 -23.93 11.25 -6.16
N GLN A 121 -24.38 12.45 -5.77
CA GLN A 121 -23.89 13.70 -6.35
C GLN A 121 -22.49 14.03 -5.86
N LYS A 122 -22.24 13.81 -4.56
CA LYS A 122 -20.89 13.93 -3.99
C LYS A 122 -19.94 12.89 -4.58
N ALA A 123 -20.39 11.64 -4.68
CA ALA A 123 -19.59 10.57 -5.27
C ALA A 123 -19.21 10.85 -6.74
N ALA A 124 -20.14 11.42 -7.52
CA ALA A 124 -19.91 11.74 -8.93
C ALA A 124 -18.99 12.96 -9.16
N THR A 125 -18.88 13.85 -8.18
CA THR A 125 -18.05 15.07 -8.29
C THR A 125 -16.68 14.92 -7.66
N ARG A 126 -16.47 13.87 -6.87
CA ARG A 126 -15.18 13.60 -6.23
C ARG A 126 -14.17 13.03 -7.25
N PRO A 127 -12.90 13.46 -7.22
CA PRO A 127 -11.86 12.84 -8.02
C PRO A 127 -11.72 11.35 -7.69
N GLU A 128 -11.66 10.51 -8.72
CA GLU A 128 -11.49 9.05 -8.56
C GLU A 128 -10.20 8.71 -7.78
N THR A 129 -9.14 9.52 -7.95
CA THR A 129 -7.89 9.41 -7.19
C THR A 129 -8.09 9.54 -5.69
N ASP A 130 -8.99 10.42 -5.26
CA ASP A 130 -9.27 10.62 -3.84
C ASP A 130 -10.02 9.42 -3.27
N GLN A 131 -10.93 8.83 -4.04
CA GLN A 131 -11.67 7.62 -3.66
C GLN A 131 -10.74 6.42 -3.51
N TRP A 132 -9.87 6.18 -4.49
CA TRP A 132 -8.89 5.10 -4.41
C TRP A 132 -7.90 5.30 -3.26
N LEU A 133 -7.37 6.51 -3.08
CA LEU A 133 -6.42 6.80 -2.01
C LEU A 133 -7.08 6.66 -0.63
N ALA A 134 -8.29 7.22 -0.45
CA ALA A 134 -9.06 7.08 0.78
C ALA A 134 -9.36 5.62 1.12
N GLY A 135 -9.80 4.83 0.14
CA GLY A 135 -10.09 3.41 0.33
C GLY A 135 -8.84 2.62 0.68
N SER A 136 -7.71 2.94 0.04
CA SER A 136 -6.43 2.30 0.33
C SER A 136 -5.96 2.59 1.75
N LEU A 137 -6.11 3.84 2.20
CA LEU A 137 -5.74 4.25 3.57
C LEU A 137 -6.65 3.63 4.63
N LEU A 138 -7.95 3.54 4.36
CA LEU A 138 -8.90 2.84 5.21
C LEU A 138 -8.50 1.38 5.42
N LEU A 139 -8.21 0.67 4.33
CA LEU A 139 -7.91 -0.77 4.38
C LEU A 139 -6.52 -1.03 4.94
N GLU A 140 -5.53 -0.18 4.64
CA GLU A 140 -4.20 -0.23 5.26
C GLU A 140 -4.31 -0.10 6.77
N LYS A 141 -5.14 0.84 7.25
CA LYS A 141 -5.41 0.99 8.69
C LYS A 141 -6.01 -0.28 9.30
N GLY A 142 -6.90 -0.95 8.57
CA GLY A 142 -7.46 -2.24 8.96
C GLY A 142 -6.41 -3.35 9.06
N LEU A 143 -5.52 -3.43 8.07
CA LEU A 143 -4.40 -4.37 8.07
C LEU A 143 -3.49 -4.11 9.27
N GLU A 144 -3.13 -2.88 9.58
CA GLU A 144 -2.23 -2.61 10.71
C GLU A 144 -2.83 -2.98 12.06
N LEU A 145 -4.13 -2.73 12.24
CA LEU A 145 -4.81 -3.03 13.50
C LEU A 145 -5.02 -4.52 13.72
N LYS A 146 -5.27 -5.29 12.65
CA LYS A 146 -5.67 -6.70 12.75
C LYS A 146 -4.59 -7.68 12.31
N TYR A 147 -3.74 -7.27 11.38
CA TYR A 147 -2.75 -8.07 10.66
C TYR A 147 -1.48 -7.26 10.32
N PRO A 148 -0.76 -6.69 11.31
CA PRO A 148 0.33 -5.75 11.06
C PRO A 148 1.44 -6.30 10.16
N GLN A 149 1.67 -7.61 10.18
CA GLN A 149 2.62 -8.30 9.29
C GLN A 149 2.20 -8.27 7.81
N MET A 150 0.94 -8.01 7.51
CA MET A 150 0.39 -7.90 6.16
C MET A 150 0.21 -6.46 5.69
N SER A 151 0.59 -5.47 6.50
CA SER A 151 0.63 -4.06 6.11
C SER A 151 1.39 -3.88 4.80
N THR A 152 0.85 -3.04 3.90
CA THR A 152 1.43 -2.73 2.60
C THR A 152 2.08 -1.34 2.57
N ALA A 153 1.91 -0.53 3.62
CA ALA A 153 2.39 0.85 3.71
C ALA A 153 3.84 1.02 3.24
N ALA A 154 4.73 0.12 3.65
CA ALA A 154 6.14 0.19 3.28
C ALA A 154 6.42 -0.12 1.79
N MET A 155 5.49 -0.77 1.10
CA MET A 155 5.58 -1.07 -0.34
C MET A 155 5.20 0.14 -1.20
N TRP A 156 4.36 1.05 -0.71
CA TRP A 156 3.75 2.12 -1.52
C TRP A 156 4.78 2.92 -2.32
N PRO A 157 5.93 3.32 -1.77
CA PRO A 157 6.91 4.05 -2.57
C PRO A 157 7.53 3.23 -3.71
N ILE A 158 7.67 1.92 -3.53
CA ILE A 158 8.20 0.99 -4.54
C ILE A 158 7.15 0.74 -5.62
N ILE A 159 5.89 0.58 -5.20
CA ILE A 159 4.72 0.47 -6.09
C ILE A 159 4.68 1.68 -7.02
N VAL A 160 4.76 2.88 -6.45
CA VAL A 160 4.65 4.14 -7.19
C VAL A 160 5.76 4.29 -8.26
N ARG A 161 6.98 3.78 -8.01
CA ARG A 161 8.08 3.83 -9.00
C ARG A 161 8.05 2.68 -10.01
N ASN A 162 7.30 1.62 -9.72
CA ASN A 162 7.29 0.37 -10.48
C ASN A 162 5.88 -0.14 -10.72
N SER A 163 4.92 0.75 -11.01
CA SER A 163 3.49 0.42 -11.12
C SER A 163 3.21 -0.81 -12.00
N ASP A 164 3.89 -0.93 -13.15
CA ASP A 164 3.75 -2.07 -14.07
C ASP A 164 4.18 -3.41 -13.47
N PHE A 165 5.09 -3.39 -12.50
CA PHE A 165 5.51 -4.59 -11.79
C PHE A 165 4.38 -5.09 -10.85
N PHE A 166 3.64 -4.20 -10.19
CA PHE A 166 2.68 -4.59 -9.16
C PHE A 166 1.30 -4.94 -9.74
N THR A 167 1.24 -5.97 -10.60
CA THR A 167 -0.02 -6.46 -11.16
C THR A 167 -0.83 -7.26 -10.15
N ARG A 168 -2.17 -7.31 -10.31
CA ARG A 168 -3.07 -8.11 -9.46
C ARG A 168 -2.60 -9.56 -9.32
N GLN A 169 -2.32 -10.23 -10.43
CA GLN A 169 -1.89 -11.62 -10.44
C GLN A 169 -0.60 -11.83 -9.65
N ARG A 170 0.37 -10.92 -9.80
CA ARG A 170 1.60 -10.96 -9.02
C ARG A 170 1.30 -10.79 -7.53
N GLN A 171 0.43 -9.85 -7.14
CA GLN A 171 0.09 -9.62 -5.75
C GLN A 171 -0.65 -10.81 -5.11
N GLU A 172 -1.49 -11.51 -5.86
CA GLU A 172 -2.15 -12.73 -5.37
C GLU A 172 -1.12 -13.80 -5.01
N VAL A 173 -0.17 -14.09 -5.90
CA VAL A 173 0.92 -15.04 -5.64
C VAL A 173 1.76 -14.62 -4.44
N TYR A 174 2.17 -13.36 -4.40
CA TYR A 174 3.02 -12.81 -3.33
C TYR A 174 2.33 -12.86 -1.97
N THR A 175 1.06 -12.46 -1.91
CA THR A 175 0.28 -12.39 -0.66
C THR A 175 0.04 -13.80 -0.10
N HIS A 176 -0.38 -14.74 -0.94
CA HIS A 176 -0.57 -16.13 -0.51
C HIS A 176 0.74 -16.75 -0.04
N LEU A 177 1.84 -16.52 -0.77
CA LEU A 177 3.14 -17.07 -0.38
C LEU A 177 3.65 -16.47 0.93
N ALA A 178 3.44 -15.18 1.16
CA ALA A 178 3.80 -14.54 2.42
C ALA A 178 3.05 -15.16 3.60
N LEU A 179 1.77 -15.48 3.42
CA LEU A 179 0.97 -16.20 4.44
C LEU A 179 1.45 -17.63 4.66
N GLU A 180 1.70 -18.39 3.58
CA GLU A 180 2.21 -19.76 3.64
C GLU A 180 3.52 -19.85 4.41
N LYS A 181 4.42 -18.87 4.21
CA LYS A 181 5.75 -18.82 4.84
C LYS A 181 5.79 -18.02 6.14
N ASN A 182 4.68 -17.40 6.54
CA ASN A 182 4.61 -16.49 7.69
C ASN A 182 5.66 -15.36 7.64
N ILE A 183 5.77 -14.71 6.48
CA ILE A 183 6.72 -13.62 6.20
C ILE A 183 6.00 -12.27 6.34
N PRO A 184 6.63 -11.24 6.95
CA PRO A 184 6.07 -9.90 7.01
C PRO A 184 6.03 -9.29 5.61
N PHE A 185 4.86 -9.31 4.99
CA PHE A 185 4.68 -9.12 3.54
C PHE A 185 5.26 -7.80 3.04
N GLY A 186 4.69 -6.66 3.44
CA GLY A 186 5.12 -5.37 2.92
C GLY A 186 6.53 -4.98 3.34
N GLU A 187 6.95 -5.42 4.53
CA GLU A 187 8.30 -5.19 5.04
C GLU A 187 9.34 -5.95 4.21
N SER A 188 9.12 -7.24 3.93
CA SER A 188 10.03 -8.06 3.15
C SER A 188 10.15 -7.58 1.71
N ILE A 189 9.04 -7.17 1.08
CA ILE A 189 9.10 -6.56 -0.26
C ILE A 189 9.88 -5.25 -0.25
N ALA A 190 9.64 -4.41 0.74
CA ALA A 190 10.36 -3.16 0.86
C ALA A 190 11.85 -3.35 1.07
N ARG A 191 12.22 -4.28 1.95
CA ARG A 191 13.61 -4.64 2.23
C ARG A 191 14.32 -5.22 1.01
N TYR A 192 13.60 -6.02 0.20
CA TYR A 192 14.17 -6.64 -0.99
C TYR A 192 14.50 -5.62 -2.09
N PHE A 193 13.55 -4.76 -2.45
CA PHE A 193 13.72 -3.84 -3.58
C PHE A 193 14.46 -2.56 -3.22
N ALA A 194 14.44 -2.19 -1.95
CA ALA A 194 15.08 -0.99 -1.45
C ALA A 194 15.86 -1.27 -0.17
N PRO A 195 16.89 -2.12 -0.22
CA PRO A 195 17.74 -2.34 0.93
C PRO A 195 18.45 -1.01 1.25
N GLY A 196 18.21 -0.45 2.44
CA GLY A 196 19.04 0.66 2.91
C GLY A 196 20.52 0.25 2.94
N ASP A 197 21.46 1.20 2.92
CA ASP A 197 22.91 0.93 2.83
C ASP A 197 23.45 -0.01 3.95
N ARG A 198 22.67 -0.19 5.02
CA ARG A 198 23.00 -1.01 6.19
C ARG A 198 22.19 -2.30 6.29
N VAL A 199 21.27 -2.55 5.36
CA VAL A 199 20.33 -3.67 5.44
C VAL A 199 20.72 -4.71 4.39
N ARG A 200 21.31 -5.81 4.85
CA ARG A 200 21.45 -6.99 4.00
C ARG A 200 20.08 -7.64 3.87
N VAL A 201 19.68 -7.96 2.64
CA VAL A 201 18.51 -8.81 2.40
C VAL A 201 18.83 -10.20 2.97
N ASP A 202 18.04 -10.63 3.95
CA ASP A 202 18.13 -11.97 4.53
C ASP A 202 17.72 -13.04 3.50
N SER A 203 18.20 -14.28 3.70
CA SER A 203 17.92 -15.38 2.78
C SER A 203 16.44 -15.64 2.62
N ASP A 204 15.67 -15.55 3.71
CA ASP A 204 14.25 -15.88 3.71
C ASP A 204 13.45 -14.88 2.85
N THR A 205 13.77 -13.58 2.96
CA THR A 205 13.20 -12.53 2.12
C THR A 205 13.62 -12.69 0.66
N ALA A 206 14.89 -13.02 0.39
CA ALA A 206 15.36 -13.24 -0.97
C ALA A 206 14.68 -14.46 -1.63
N ASP A 207 14.60 -15.58 -0.90
CA ASP A 207 13.97 -16.82 -1.34
C ASP A 207 12.47 -16.63 -1.55
N PHE A 208 11.80 -15.85 -0.69
CA PHE A 208 10.39 -15.50 -0.84
C PHE A 208 10.12 -14.77 -2.15
N VAL A 209 10.84 -13.68 -2.43
CA VAL A 209 10.62 -12.90 -3.67
C VAL A 209 10.95 -13.74 -4.90
N TRP A 210 12.04 -14.50 -4.83
CA TRP A 210 12.44 -15.39 -5.91
C TRP A 210 11.40 -16.48 -6.19
N GLU A 211 10.93 -17.19 -5.15
CA GLU A 211 9.93 -18.23 -5.28
C GLU A 211 8.60 -17.66 -5.79
N ALA A 212 8.22 -16.46 -5.35
CA ALA A 212 7.03 -15.78 -5.85
C ALA A 212 7.12 -15.48 -7.36
N GLU A 213 8.26 -14.95 -7.83
CA GLU A 213 8.47 -14.75 -9.28
C GLU A 213 8.48 -16.07 -10.06
N LYS A 214 9.10 -17.12 -9.50
CA LYS A 214 9.13 -18.43 -10.16
C LYS A 214 7.74 -19.08 -10.22
N LYS A 215 6.90 -18.91 -9.19
CA LYS A 215 5.49 -19.33 -9.19
C LYS A 215 4.67 -18.52 -10.20
N MET A 216 4.94 -17.22 -10.31
CA MET A 216 4.26 -16.34 -11.26
C MET A 216 4.61 -16.69 -12.72
N ASN A 217 5.88 -16.94 -13.03
CA ASN A 217 6.30 -17.37 -14.36
C ASN A 217 7.24 -18.59 -14.29
N PRO A 218 6.69 -19.82 -14.26
CA PRO A 218 7.50 -21.04 -14.18
C PRO A 218 8.43 -21.23 -15.37
N ALA A 219 8.09 -20.67 -16.54
CA ALA A 219 8.87 -20.75 -17.76
C ALA A 219 10.06 -19.77 -17.81
N ALA A 220 10.04 -18.71 -16.98
CA ALA A 220 11.15 -17.77 -16.92
C ALA A 220 12.42 -18.46 -16.44
N THR A 221 13.52 -18.14 -17.11
CA THR A 221 14.87 -18.52 -16.69
C THR A 221 15.29 -17.72 -15.45
N ASP A 222 16.24 -18.26 -14.70
CA ASP A 222 16.80 -17.58 -13.52
C ASP A 222 17.39 -16.20 -13.89
N ASN A 223 17.95 -16.06 -15.09
CA ASN A 223 18.47 -14.79 -15.57
C ASN A 223 17.37 -13.77 -15.85
N GLU A 224 16.23 -14.18 -16.40
CA GLU A 224 15.09 -13.29 -16.67
C GLU A 224 14.43 -12.80 -15.37
N ILE A 225 14.26 -13.69 -14.39
CA ILE A 225 13.78 -13.32 -13.05
C ILE A 225 14.75 -12.34 -12.41
N SER A 226 16.05 -12.66 -12.39
CA SER A 226 17.08 -11.79 -11.82
C SER A 226 17.12 -10.41 -12.51
N ALA A 227 16.98 -10.37 -13.83
CA ALA A 227 16.97 -9.13 -14.59
C ALA A 227 15.76 -8.26 -14.22
N THR A 228 14.58 -8.87 -14.16
CA THR A 228 13.33 -8.19 -13.76
C THR A 228 13.45 -7.58 -12.37
N LEU A 229 13.92 -8.36 -11.39
CA LEU A 229 14.04 -7.92 -10.00
C LEU A 229 15.09 -6.80 -9.86
N ARG A 230 16.22 -6.89 -10.56
CA ARG A 230 17.23 -5.81 -10.60
C ARG A 230 16.68 -4.53 -11.20
N THR A 231 15.85 -4.61 -12.25
CA THR A 231 15.22 -3.41 -12.83
C THR A 231 14.31 -2.71 -11.82
N VAL A 232 13.54 -3.46 -11.03
CA VAL A 232 12.69 -2.88 -9.98
C VAL A 232 13.54 -2.19 -8.91
N SER A 233 14.60 -2.84 -8.41
CA SER A 233 15.50 -2.25 -7.43
C SER A 233 16.20 -0.99 -7.96
N ALA A 234 16.72 -1.03 -9.19
CA ALA A 234 17.38 0.12 -9.80
C ALA A 234 16.45 1.34 -9.93
N ASN A 235 15.16 1.12 -10.21
CA ASN A 235 14.18 2.20 -10.27
C ASN A 235 13.92 2.85 -8.90
N CYS A 236 14.17 2.16 -7.78
CA CYS A 236 14.03 2.72 -6.44
C CYS A 236 15.21 3.66 -6.09
N GLU A 237 16.40 3.39 -6.61
CA GLU A 237 17.61 4.17 -6.35
C GLU A 237 17.64 5.52 -7.10
N THR A 238 16.90 5.65 -8.21
CA THR A 238 16.90 6.88 -9.03
C THR A 238 16.14 8.03 -8.36
N GLN A 239 16.68 9.26 -8.46
CA GLN A 239 16.10 10.46 -7.85
C GLN A 239 14.99 11.09 -8.69
N GLU A 240 14.98 10.90 -10.01
CA GLU A 240 14.05 11.57 -10.91
C GLU A 240 12.69 10.84 -10.99
N PRO A 241 11.56 11.58 -11.12
CA PRO A 241 10.28 11.00 -11.51
C PRO A 241 10.43 10.29 -12.87
N LYS A 242 9.80 9.13 -13.05
CA LYS A 242 9.60 8.61 -14.41
C LYS A 242 8.73 9.62 -15.17
N ALA A 243 9.25 10.12 -16.28
CA ALA A 243 8.52 11.01 -17.20
C ALA A 243 7.29 10.31 -17.78
#